data_AF-A0A3Q0CDX0-F1
#
_entry.id   AF-A0A3Q0CDX0-F1
#
_cell.length_a   1.000
_cell.length_b   1.000
_cell.length_c   1.000
_cell.angle_alpha   90.00
_cell.angle_beta   90.00
_cell.angle_gamma   90.00
#
_symmetry.space_group_name_H-M   'P 1'
#
loop_
_entity.id
_entity.type
_entity.pdbx_description
1 polymer ?
#
loop_
_entity_poly.entity_id
_entity_poly.type
_entity_poly.pdbx_seq_one_letter_code
_entity_poly.pdbx_strand_id
1 'polypeptide(L)'
;MKSPWEALKITPLVLLLSHSLASAPYEDQPGTSYSEGHDCVGCVVVVSVIEQLAEVHNSSVQEAMERLCSYLPEKLFLKATCYYLVQMFGSDIIKLLGEAMNADVVCHALEFCKQDGIQSQCHLYPLPQEAWKFTLEKAKRILKRSSTVKYHRSGSNICSLPFLAKICQKIELSVKKSVPFKDVDSDKHSVFPTLRGYHWRGRDCNDSDKTVYPGRRPDNWDVHQDSNCNGIWGIDPKDGIPYEKKFCEGSQPRGIILLGDSAGAHFHIPPEWLTASQMSLKSFFNLPSALTDELNWPQLSGVTGFLDSTSGIEEKSIYHRLRKRNHCNHRDYQSISRNGASSRNLKNFIESLSRNQALDQPAIVIYAMIGNDVCNGKTDPVPEMTTPEQMYSNVMQTLKHLNSQLPNGSHVILYGLPDGTFLWDSLHNQYHPLGQLNKDVTYAHFFSFLSCLQVSPCNGWMSSNKTLRTLTSQRAEQLSNTLKKIATTETFTNFNLFYMDFAFHEIIEEWQKRGGQPWQLIEPVDGFHPNENNVKLHPLF
;
A
#
# COMPACT_ATOMS: atom_id res chain seq x y z
N MET A 1 -49.02 25.30 -1.48
CA MET A 1 -48.17 25.65 -0.32
C MET A 1 -48.08 24.45 0.62
N LYS A 2 -46.95 23.75 0.60
CA LYS A 2 -46.30 23.06 1.73
C LYS A 2 -44.90 22.65 1.24
N SER A 3 -43.91 23.00 2.03
CA SER A 3 -42.47 23.08 1.75
C SER A 3 -41.81 21.75 1.38
N PRO A 4 -40.83 21.71 0.45
CA PRO A 4 -39.91 20.59 0.28
C PRO A 4 -38.58 20.90 1.00
N TRP A 5 -38.50 20.52 2.28
CA TRP A 5 -37.24 20.48 3.02
C TRP A 5 -37.28 19.25 3.91
N GLU A 6 -36.98 18.08 3.32
CA GLU A 6 -36.65 16.81 3.98
C GLU A 6 -36.42 15.79 2.84
N ALA A 7 -35.25 15.88 2.19
CA ALA A 7 -34.80 14.85 1.25
C ALA A 7 -33.30 14.63 1.47
N LEU A 8 -33.02 13.61 2.29
CA LEU A 8 -31.83 12.77 2.32
C LEU A 8 -30.50 13.42 1.91
N LYS A 9 -29.82 14.00 2.89
CA LYS A 9 -28.37 14.19 2.88
C LYS A 9 -27.69 12.85 3.21
N ILE A 10 -27.31 12.09 2.19
CA ILE A 10 -26.43 10.92 2.33
C ILE A 10 -25.38 10.96 1.20
N THR A 11 -24.14 11.33 1.54
CA THR A 11 -22.94 11.16 0.69
C THR A 11 -21.69 11.08 1.60
N PRO A 12 -20.63 10.35 1.21
CA PRO A 12 -20.26 9.16 1.96
C PRO A 12 -18.77 9.06 2.35
N LEU A 13 -18.57 8.16 3.33
CA LEU A 13 -17.42 7.40 3.86
C LEU A 13 -16.02 7.46 3.20
N VAL A 14 -15.88 7.95 1.98
CA VAL A 14 -14.73 7.66 1.09
C VAL A 14 -13.56 8.61 1.31
N LEU A 15 -13.78 9.83 1.79
CA LEU A 15 -12.69 10.75 2.16
C LEU A 15 -11.84 10.21 3.32
N LEU A 16 -12.36 9.33 4.18
CA LEU A 16 -11.56 8.71 5.24
C LEU A 16 -10.55 7.68 4.72
N LEU A 17 -10.88 6.99 3.62
CA LEU A 17 -10.01 5.98 3.05
C LEU A 17 -8.89 6.62 2.21
N SER A 18 -9.13 7.72 1.50
CA SER A 18 -8.04 8.38 0.75
C SER A 18 -7.02 9.10 1.64
N HIS A 19 -7.39 9.55 2.83
CA HIS A 19 -6.50 10.31 3.74
C HIS A 19 -5.46 9.43 4.46
N SER A 20 -5.58 8.10 4.41
CA SER A 20 -4.89 7.19 5.33
C SER A 20 -3.95 6.18 4.64
N LEU A 21 -3.94 6.11 3.31
CA LEU A 21 -3.42 4.93 2.61
C LEU A 21 -1.98 5.03 2.12
N ALA A 22 -1.43 6.23 1.97
CA ALA A 22 -0.04 6.38 1.50
C ALA A 22 0.97 6.61 2.63
N SER A 23 0.55 6.84 3.87
CA SER A 23 1.46 7.16 4.97
C SER A 23 0.88 6.89 6.35
N ALA A 24 1.70 6.35 7.23
CA ALA A 24 1.39 6.29 8.65
C ALA A 24 1.25 7.73 9.20
N PRO A 25 0.23 8.04 10.03
CA PRO A 25 0.24 9.24 10.83
C PRO A 25 1.42 9.12 11.80
N TYR A 26 2.47 9.91 11.57
CA TYR A 26 3.49 10.14 12.59
C TYR A 26 2.80 10.97 13.68
N GLU A 27 2.70 10.43 14.89
CA GLU A 27 2.31 11.20 16.07
C GLU A 27 3.43 12.22 16.34
N ASP A 28 3.33 13.40 15.73
CA ASP A 28 3.36 14.66 16.48
C ASP A 28 2.78 15.82 15.64
N GLN A 29 1.75 16.45 16.22
CA GLN A 29 1.00 17.65 15.84
C GLN A 29 -0.08 17.58 14.73
N PRO A 30 -1.28 18.16 14.97
CA PRO A 30 -2.35 18.27 13.98
C PRO A 30 -1.99 19.36 12.96
N GLY A 31 -1.29 18.99 11.88
CA GLY A 31 -0.93 19.91 10.81
C GLY A 31 -1.97 19.88 9.68
N THR A 32 -2.69 20.99 9.50
CA THR A 32 -3.58 21.26 8.35
C THR A 32 -2.91 21.13 6.98
N SER A 33 -1.57 21.12 6.92
CA SER A 33 -0.76 21.05 5.69
C SER A 33 -0.72 19.65 5.04
N TYR A 34 -0.77 18.56 5.82
CA TYR A 34 -0.59 17.20 5.28
C TYR A 34 -1.77 16.72 4.43
N SER A 35 -3.01 17.08 4.80
CA SER A 35 -4.18 16.71 4.00
C SER A 35 -4.29 17.52 2.70
N GLU A 36 -3.72 18.73 2.65
CA GLU A 36 -3.84 19.63 1.49
C GLU A 36 -2.99 19.16 0.30
N GLY A 37 -1.83 18.55 0.54
CA GLY A 37 -1.00 17.96 -0.52
C GLY A 37 -1.70 16.80 -1.23
N HIS A 38 -2.32 15.89 -0.46
CA HIS A 38 -3.06 14.75 -1.01
C HIS A 38 -4.33 15.17 -1.77
N ASP A 39 -5.05 16.17 -1.26
CA ASP A 39 -6.19 16.78 -1.96
C ASP A 39 -5.76 17.34 -3.33
N CYS A 40 -4.61 18.02 -3.38
CA CYS A 40 -4.04 18.55 -4.62
C CYS A 40 -3.68 17.45 -5.62
N VAL A 41 -2.95 16.41 -5.20
CA VAL A 41 -2.62 15.25 -6.06
C VAL A 41 -3.90 14.60 -6.59
N GLY A 42 -4.88 14.34 -5.71
CA GLY A 42 -6.14 13.71 -6.09
C GLY A 42 -6.91 14.52 -7.14
N CYS A 43 -6.99 15.85 -6.97
CA CYS A 43 -7.61 16.73 -7.95
C CYS A 43 -6.86 16.66 -9.30
N VAL A 44 -5.55 16.85 -9.30
CA VAL A 44 -4.75 16.89 -10.54
C VAL A 44 -4.89 15.58 -11.29
N VAL A 45 -4.79 14.43 -10.62
CA VAL A 45 -4.97 13.11 -11.22
C VAL A 45 -6.36 12.96 -11.87
N VAL A 46 -7.44 13.29 -11.16
CA VAL A 46 -8.81 13.13 -11.67
C VAL A 46 -9.08 14.05 -12.86
N VAL A 47 -8.68 15.32 -12.78
CA VAL A 47 -8.85 16.28 -13.88
C VAL A 47 -8.05 15.83 -15.11
N SER A 48 -6.83 15.34 -14.91
CA SER A 48 -5.99 14.81 -16.00
C SER A 48 -6.64 13.62 -16.70
N VAL A 49 -7.22 12.68 -15.93
CA VAL A 49 -7.93 11.52 -16.51
C VAL A 49 -9.17 11.97 -17.28
N ILE A 50 -9.93 12.96 -16.78
CA ILE A 50 -11.09 13.51 -17.48
C ILE A 50 -10.68 14.14 -18.82
N GLU A 51 -9.63 14.96 -18.82
CA GLU A 51 -9.10 15.60 -20.02
C GLU A 51 -8.65 14.54 -21.05
N GLN A 52 -7.86 13.55 -20.63
CA GLN A 52 -7.40 12.49 -21.51
C GLN A 52 -8.52 11.59 -22.02
N LEU A 53 -9.56 11.32 -21.22
CA LEU A 53 -10.74 10.58 -21.69
C LEU A 53 -11.53 11.37 -22.74
N ALA A 54 -11.58 12.70 -22.63
CA ALA A 54 -12.18 13.56 -23.64
C ALA A 54 -11.38 13.50 -24.95
N GLU A 55 -10.04 13.54 -24.87
CA GLU A 55 -9.13 13.41 -26.02
C GLU A 55 -9.25 12.04 -26.70
N VAL A 56 -9.09 10.95 -25.96
CA VAL A 56 -9.11 9.57 -26.47
C VAL A 56 -10.39 9.24 -27.22
N HIS A 57 -11.53 9.73 -26.71
CA HIS A 57 -12.84 9.46 -27.29
C HIS A 57 -13.36 10.58 -28.20
N ASN A 58 -12.58 11.64 -28.44
CA ASN A 58 -12.99 12.83 -29.18
C ASN A 58 -14.38 13.33 -28.73
N SER A 59 -14.57 13.44 -27.42
CA SER A 59 -15.85 13.77 -26.78
C SER A 59 -15.76 15.04 -25.95
N SER A 60 -16.90 15.59 -25.55
CA SER A 60 -16.93 16.71 -24.61
C SER A 60 -16.40 16.30 -23.22
N VAL A 61 -15.92 17.28 -22.44
CA VAL A 61 -15.54 17.09 -21.02
C VAL A 61 -16.69 16.53 -20.19
N GLN A 62 -17.93 16.94 -20.50
CA GLN A 62 -19.12 16.42 -19.83
C GLN A 62 -19.32 14.91 -20.09
N GLU A 63 -19.20 14.48 -21.34
CA GLU A 63 -19.28 13.06 -21.70
C GLU A 63 -18.12 12.25 -21.13
N ALA A 64 -16.93 12.83 -21.03
CA ALA A 64 -15.79 12.19 -20.40
C ALA A 64 -16.00 11.96 -18.89
N MET A 65 -16.54 12.94 -18.17
CA MET A 65 -16.92 12.80 -16.76
C MET A 65 -18.01 11.74 -16.56
N GLU A 66 -19.05 11.76 -17.39
CA GLU A 66 -20.11 10.74 -17.39
C GLU A 66 -19.51 9.33 -17.61
N ARG A 67 -18.63 9.19 -18.59
CA ARG A 67 -17.94 7.95 -18.92
C ARG A 67 -17.10 7.44 -17.74
N LEU A 68 -16.27 8.30 -17.14
CA LEU A 68 -15.46 7.95 -15.98
C LEU A 68 -16.32 7.42 -14.83
N CYS A 69 -17.39 8.14 -14.47
CA CYS A 69 -18.29 7.69 -13.41
C CYS A 69 -19.02 6.40 -13.77
N SER A 70 -19.37 6.18 -15.04
CA SER A 70 -20.02 4.95 -15.51
C SER A 70 -19.15 3.71 -15.33
N TYR A 71 -17.82 3.86 -15.39
CA TYR A 71 -16.84 2.77 -15.23
C TYR A 71 -16.63 2.36 -13.76
N LEU A 72 -16.93 3.24 -12.81
CA LEU A 72 -16.70 2.94 -11.40
C LEU A 72 -17.72 1.92 -10.84
N PRO A 73 -17.31 1.08 -9.87
CA PRO A 73 -18.21 0.15 -9.21
C PRO A 73 -19.26 0.85 -8.33
N GLU A 74 -20.41 0.21 -8.11
CA GLU A 74 -21.37 0.67 -7.10
C GLU A 74 -20.92 0.36 -5.67
N LYS A 75 -20.12 -0.70 -5.50
CA LYS A 75 -19.53 -1.08 -4.20
C LYS A 75 -18.79 0.10 -3.60
N LEU A 76 -18.89 0.26 -2.27
CA LEU A 76 -18.31 1.39 -1.51
C LEU A 76 -18.80 2.78 -1.97
N PHE A 77 -19.94 2.86 -2.68
CA PHE A 77 -20.51 4.12 -3.19
C PHE A 77 -19.59 4.87 -4.17
N LEU A 78 -18.63 4.19 -4.83
CA LEU A 78 -17.64 4.84 -5.69
C LEU A 78 -18.29 5.56 -6.87
N LYS A 79 -19.17 4.87 -7.61
CA LYS A 79 -19.96 5.46 -8.71
C LYS A 79 -20.81 6.65 -8.25
N ALA A 80 -21.58 6.49 -7.18
CA ALA A 80 -22.45 7.55 -6.65
C ALA A 80 -21.65 8.78 -6.21
N THR A 81 -20.48 8.57 -5.58
CA THR A 81 -19.57 9.64 -5.17
C THR A 81 -19.01 10.39 -6.36
N CYS A 82 -18.64 9.68 -7.44
CA CYS A 82 -18.18 10.31 -8.68
C CYS A 82 -19.24 11.23 -9.27
N TYR A 83 -20.47 10.75 -9.44
CA TYR A 83 -21.57 11.58 -9.96
C TYR A 83 -21.87 12.80 -9.06
N TYR A 84 -21.75 12.64 -7.74
CA TYR A 84 -21.87 13.76 -6.82
C TYR A 84 -20.77 14.81 -7.03
N LEU A 85 -19.51 14.39 -7.21
CA LEU A 85 -18.41 15.30 -7.52
C LEU A 85 -18.60 15.99 -8.88
N VAL A 86 -19.09 15.27 -9.90
CA VAL A 86 -19.45 15.86 -11.21
C VAL A 86 -20.55 16.90 -11.06
N GLN A 87 -21.57 16.63 -10.23
CA GLN A 87 -22.64 17.60 -9.96
C GLN A 87 -22.11 18.85 -9.26
N MET A 88 -21.13 18.71 -8.35
CA MET A 88 -20.57 19.84 -7.61
C MET A 88 -19.58 20.65 -8.43
N PHE A 89 -18.60 20.01 -9.07
CA PHE A 89 -17.46 20.68 -9.70
C PHE A 89 -17.48 20.64 -11.23
N GLY A 90 -18.33 19.80 -11.84
CA GLY A 90 -18.28 19.53 -13.28
C GLY A 90 -18.48 20.75 -14.16
N SER A 91 -19.37 21.67 -13.79
CA SER A 91 -19.59 22.94 -14.53
C SER A 91 -18.33 23.80 -14.57
N ASP A 92 -17.62 23.89 -13.45
CA ASP A 92 -16.39 24.68 -13.34
C ASP A 92 -15.24 23.99 -14.09
N ILE A 93 -15.11 22.66 -13.98
CA ILE A 93 -14.13 21.87 -14.74
C ILE A 93 -14.34 22.02 -16.25
N ILE A 94 -15.59 21.93 -16.74
CA ILE A 94 -15.91 22.12 -18.16
C ILE A 94 -15.46 23.49 -18.66
N LYS A 95 -15.73 24.56 -17.89
CA LYS A 95 -15.36 25.93 -18.27
C LYS A 95 -13.85 26.14 -18.32
N LEU A 96 -13.12 25.58 -17.35
CA LEU A 96 -11.68 25.76 -17.27
C LEU A 96 -10.94 24.93 -18.34
N LEU A 97 -11.30 23.67 -18.52
CA LEU A 97 -10.74 22.83 -19.59
C LEU A 97 -11.11 23.36 -20.99
N GLY A 98 -12.31 23.92 -21.16
CA GLY A 98 -12.73 24.58 -22.41
C GLY A 98 -11.88 25.81 -22.79
N GLU A 99 -11.12 26.37 -21.85
CA GLU A 99 -10.16 27.46 -22.06
C GLU A 99 -8.70 26.95 -22.17
N ALA A 100 -8.52 25.66 -22.46
CA ALA A 100 -7.23 24.97 -22.60
C ALA A 100 -6.31 25.10 -21.37
N MET A 101 -6.91 25.10 -20.18
CA MET A 101 -6.16 25.10 -18.92
C MET A 101 -5.84 23.67 -18.50
N ASN A 102 -4.58 23.39 -18.17
CA ASN A 102 -4.19 22.07 -17.66
C ASN A 102 -4.73 21.79 -16.25
N ALA A 103 -4.64 20.53 -15.83
CA ALA A 103 -5.12 20.06 -14.54
C ALA A 103 -4.53 20.83 -13.34
N ASP A 104 -3.27 21.25 -13.39
CA ASP A 104 -2.67 22.04 -12.32
C ASP A 104 -3.43 23.37 -12.13
N VAL A 105 -3.64 24.12 -13.22
CA VAL A 105 -4.34 25.42 -13.17
C VAL A 105 -5.76 25.23 -12.66
N VAL A 106 -6.45 24.19 -13.14
CA VAL A 106 -7.81 23.84 -12.70
C VAL A 106 -7.84 23.62 -11.18
N CYS A 107 -6.93 22.80 -10.66
CA CYS A 107 -6.94 22.44 -9.23
C CYS A 107 -6.50 23.56 -8.30
N HIS A 108 -5.62 24.47 -8.75
CA HIS A 108 -5.32 25.72 -8.03
C HIS A 108 -6.49 26.70 -8.08
N ALA A 109 -7.24 26.76 -9.18
CA ALA A 109 -8.41 27.64 -9.30
C ALA A 109 -9.59 27.15 -8.44
N LEU A 110 -9.76 25.83 -8.30
CA LEU A 110 -10.76 25.17 -7.46
C LEU A 110 -10.35 25.05 -5.97
N GLU A 111 -9.19 25.58 -5.59
CA GLU A 111 -8.67 25.59 -4.21
C GLU A 111 -8.37 24.21 -3.60
N PHE A 112 -8.28 23.16 -4.42
CA PHE A 112 -7.73 21.85 -4.01
C PHE A 112 -6.22 21.91 -3.85
N CYS A 113 -5.55 22.70 -4.69
CA CYS A 113 -4.15 23.04 -4.53
C CYS A 113 -4.04 24.43 -3.93
N LYS A 114 -3.49 24.53 -2.71
CA LYS A 114 -3.33 25.80 -2.02
C LYS A 114 -1.91 26.33 -2.12
N GLN A 115 -1.80 27.64 -1.99
CA GLN A 115 -0.53 28.33 -1.85
C GLN A 115 -0.35 28.72 -0.39
N ASP A 116 0.62 28.12 0.28
CA ASP A 116 1.16 28.72 1.50
C ASP A 116 2.15 29.81 1.08
N GLY A 117 2.08 30.99 1.71
CA GLY A 117 2.82 32.20 1.32
C GLY A 117 4.36 32.10 1.31
N ILE A 118 4.91 30.91 1.56
CA ILE A 118 6.34 30.58 1.60
C ILE A 118 6.73 29.58 0.48
N GLN A 119 5.79 28.85 -0.11
CA GLN A 119 6.06 27.83 -1.15
C GLN A 119 5.79 28.34 -2.58
N SER A 120 6.72 28.04 -3.48
CA SER A 120 6.51 28.14 -4.92
C SER A 120 5.34 27.26 -5.35
N GLN A 121 4.56 27.70 -6.34
CA GLN A 121 3.43 26.93 -6.85
C GLN A 121 3.91 25.56 -7.36
N CYS A 122 3.26 24.49 -6.90
CA CYS A 122 3.57 23.13 -7.33
C CYS A 122 2.79 22.79 -8.59
N HIS A 123 3.48 22.21 -9.58
CA HIS A 123 2.93 21.86 -10.90
C HIS A 123 3.41 20.48 -11.30
N LEU A 124 2.51 19.67 -11.87
CA LEU A 124 2.86 18.39 -12.49
C LEU A 124 3.20 18.58 -13.97
N TYR A 125 2.48 19.45 -14.66
CA TYR A 125 2.62 19.70 -16.07
C TYR A 125 3.61 20.84 -16.32
N PRO A 126 4.30 20.84 -17.50
CA PRO A 126 5.08 21.98 -17.93
C PRO A 126 4.26 23.28 -17.86
N LEU A 127 4.91 24.37 -17.44
CA LEU A 127 4.24 25.66 -17.31
C LEU A 127 3.63 26.10 -18.66
N PRO A 128 2.47 26.77 -18.65
CA PRO A 128 1.87 27.31 -19.86
C PRO A 128 2.82 28.27 -20.60
N GLN A 129 2.59 28.46 -21.92
CA GLN A 129 3.31 29.47 -22.71
C GLN A 129 3.08 30.89 -22.17
N GLU A 130 1.88 31.16 -21.63
CA GLU A 130 1.58 32.38 -20.88
C GLU A 130 2.07 32.26 -19.42
N ALA A 131 2.42 33.39 -18.80
CA ALA A 131 2.85 33.39 -17.41
C ALA A 131 1.76 32.77 -16.50
N TRP A 132 2.10 31.70 -15.78
CA TRP A 132 1.19 30.96 -14.90
C TRP A 132 0.27 31.85 -14.05
N LYS A 133 0.82 32.90 -13.45
CA LYS A 133 0.07 33.86 -12.63
C LYS A 133 -1.10 34.48 -13.39
N PHE A 134 -0.91 34.82 -14.66
CA PHE A 134 -1.96 35.36 -15.52
C PHE A 134 -3.02 34.31 -15.84
N THR A 135 -2.61 33.09 -16.20
CA THR A 135 -3.52 31.96 -16.48
C THR A 135 -4.38 31.62 -15.26
N LEU A 136 -3.79 31.58 -14.06
CA LEU A 136 -4.51 31.34 -12.81
C LEU A 136 -5.47 32.49 -12.46
N GLU A 137 -5.09 33.74 -12.68
CA GLU A 137 -6.01 34.88 -12.51
C GLU A 137 -7.16 34.85 -13.52
N LYS A 138 -6.90 34.45 -14.77
CA LYS A 138 -7.94 34.21 -15.78
C LYS A 138 -8.90 33.12 -15.31
N ALA A 139 -8.40 32.00 -14.81
CA ALA A 139 -9.18 30.90 -14.25
C ALA A 139 -10.10 31.39 -13.11
N LYS A 140 -9.52 32.08 -12.12
CA LYS A 140 -10.27 32.67 -10.98
C LYS A 140 -11.34 33.65 -11.45
N ARG A 141 -11.12 34.42 -12.52
CA ARG A 141 -12.13 35.32 -13.09
C ARG A 141 -13.26 34.57 -13.77
N ILE A 142 -12.98 33.48 -14.48
CA ILE A 142 -14.00 32.61 -15.10
C ILE A 142 -14.90 32.04 -14.00
N LEU A 143 -14.32 31.54 -12.91
CA LEU A 143 -15.08 31.01 -11.77
C LEU A 143 -15.90 32.09 -11.05
N LYS A 144 -15.38 33.30 -10.85
CA LYS A 144 -16.14 34.41 -10.23
C LYS A 144 -17.36 34.85 -11.06
N ARG A 145 -17.33 34.67 -12.38
CA ARG A 145 -18.46 34.97 -13.28
C ARG A 145 -19.50 33.84 -13.33
N SER A 146 -19.13 32.64 -12.89
CA SER A 146 -20.02 31.49 -12.71
C SER A 146 -20.90 31.73 -11.49
N SER A 147 -22.19 32.02 -11.68
CA SER A 147 -23.14 32.18 -10.56
C SER A 147 -23.55 30.82 -9.99
N THR A 148 -22.68 30.14 -9.24
CA THR A 148 -23.10 28.93 -8.50
C THR A 148 -22.16 28.60 -7.34
N VAL A 149 -22.75 28.61 -6.13
CA VAL A 149 -22.35 27.94 -4.90
C VAL A 149 -20.96 28.28 -4.32
N LYS A 150 -20.97 29.06 -3.22
CA LYS A 150 -19.87 28.99 -2.24
C LYS A 150 -19.82 27.55 -1.74
N TYR A 151 -18.76 26.81 -2.08
CA TYR A 151 -18.52 25.49 -1.53
C TYR A 151 -18.35 25.62 0.00
N HIS A 152 -19.43 25.45 0.75
CA HIS A 152 -19.30 25.12 2.15
C HIS A 152 -18.66 23.74 2.19
N ARG A 153 -17.41 23.65 2.67
CA ARG A 153 -16.85 22.42 3.23
C ARG A 153 -17.78 21.97 4.36
N SER A 154 -18.90 21.33 4.03
CA SER A 154 -19.73 20.66 5.00
C SER A 154 -18.99 19.38 5.33
N GLY A 155 -18.08 19.47 6.29
CA GLY A 155 -17.38 18.34 6.90
C GLY A 155 -18.33 17.47 7.73
N SER A 156 -19.47 17.06 7.17
CA SER A 156 -20.29 16.02 7.76
C SER A 156 -19.79 14.68 7.23
N ASN A 157 -18.73 14.18 7.87
CA ASN A 157 -18.26 12.81 7.72
C ASN A 157 -19.46 11.86 7.87
N ILE A 158 -19.68 10.89 6.98
CA ILE A 158 -20.79 9.94 7.11
C ILE A 158 -20.76 9.19 8.46
N CYS A 159 -19.57 9.08 9.09
CA CYS A 159 -19.36 8.52 10.41
C CYS A 159 -19.88 9.40 11.55
N SER A 160 -20.39 10.61 11.24
CA SER A 160 -21.20 11.43 12.15
C SER A 160 -22.64 10.92 12.28
N LEU A 161 -23.09 10.01 11.40
CA LEU A 161 -24.39 9.37 11.53
C LEU A 161 -24.34 8.31 12.65
N PRO A 162 -25.25 8.33 13.64
CA PRO A 162 -25.18 7.48 14.85
C PRO A 162 -25.07 5.96 14.59
N PHE A 163 -25.68 5.47 13.49
CA PHE A 163 -25.66 4.05 13.14
C PHE A 163 -24.39 3.63 12.38
N LEU A 164 -23.72 4.56 11.68
CA LEU A 164 -22.46 4.32 10.97
C LEU A 164 -21.23 4.64 11.82
N ALA A 165 -21.36 5.51 12.82
CA ALA A 165 -20.27 5.88 13.72
C ALA A 165 -19.59 4.65 14.35
N LYS A 166 -20.37 3.67 14.83
CA LYS A 166 -19.83 2.43 15.41
C LYS A 166 -19.13 1.53 14.39
N ILE A 167 -19.63 1.49 13.15
CA ILE A 167 -19.06 0.68 12.07
C ILE A 167 -17.77 1.33 11.57
N CYS A 168 -17.77 2.64 11.33
CA CYS A 168 -16.60 3.42 10.98
C CYS A 168 -15.51 3.31 12.04
N GLN A 169 -15.86 3.51 13.31
CA GLN A 169 -14.90 3.39 14.42
C GLN A 169 -14.30 1.99 14.47
N LYS A 170 -15.09 0.94 14.21
CA LYS A 170 -14.59 -0.43 14.18
C LYS A 170 -13.69 -0.69 12.97
N ILE A 171 -14.00 -0.14 11.79
CA ILE A 171 -13.13 -0.21 10.59
C ILE A 171 -11.81 0.54 10.85
N GLU A 172 -11.88 1.78 11.32
CA GLU A 172 -10.70 2.60 11.67
C GLU A 172 -9.84 1.91 12.72
N LEU A 173 -10.46 1.30 13.74
CA LEU A 173 -9.74 0.57 14.79
C LEU A 173 -9.11 -0.73 14.27
N SER A 174 -9.80 -1.51 13.45
CA SER A 174 -9.27 -2.74 12.83
C SER A 174 -8.09 -2.44 11.91
N VAL A 175 -8.22 -1.41 11.07
CA VAL A 175 -7.12 -0.91 10.24
C VAL A 175 -5.99 -0.44 11.15
N LYS A 176 -6.25 0.45 12.13
CA LYS A 176 -5.25 0.98 13.07
C LYS A 176 -4.51 -0.12 13.84
N LYS A 177 -5.19 -1.20 14.23
CA LYS A 177 -4.62 -2.33 14.98
C LYS A 177 -4.09 -3.46 14.10
N SER A 178 -4.25 -3.39 12.77
CA SER A 178 -3.75 -4.40 11.82
C SER A 178 -4.28 -5.82 12.08
N VAL A 179 -5.54 -5.92 12.52
CA VAL A 179 -6.26 -7.16 12.78
C VAL A 179 -7.56 -7.21 11.95
N PRO A 180 -8.06 -8.40 11.59
CA PRO A 180 -9.23 -8.49 10.73
C PRO A 180 -10.44 -7.76 11.32
N PHE A 181 -11.22 -7.11 10.44
CA PHE A 181 -12.50 -6.52 10.85
C PHE A 181 -13.58 -7.59 11.13
N LYS A 182 -13.52 -8.70 10.40
CA LYS A 182 -14.41 -9.86 10.55
C LYS A 182 -13.60 -11.02 11.09
N ASP A 183 -13.74 -11.23 12.39
CA ASP A 183 -13.04 -12.20 13.21
C ASP A 183 -13.93 -12.36 14.45
N VAL A 184 -14.68 -13.46 14.52
CA VAL A 184 -15.76 -13.68 15.49
C VAL A 184 -15.19 -14.23 16.80
N ASP A 185 -14.20 -15.11 16.72
CA ASP A 185 -13.58 -15.74 17.89
C ASP A 185 -12.30 -15.04 18.39
N SER A 186 -11.86 -14.01 17.65
CA SER A 186 -10.75 -13.12 17.99
C SER A 186 -9.37 -13.78 17.97
N ASP A 187 -9.16 -14.74 17.06
CA ASP A 187 -7.88 -15.44 16.86
C ASP A 187 -6.92 -14.73 15.86
N LYS A 188 -7.39 -13.61 15.26
CA LYS A 188 -6.72 -12.77 14.26
C LYS A 188 -6.67 -13.35 12.84
N HIS A 189 -7.36 -14.45 12.58
CA HIS A 189 -7.62 -15.00 11.26
C HIS A 189 -9.04 -14.64 10.82
N SER A 190 -9.39 -14.92 9.56
CA SER A 190 -10.68 -14.50 9.02
C SER A 190 -11.14 -15.37 7.87
N VAL A 191 -12.45 -15.52 7.73
CA VAL A 191 -13.10 -16.08 6.54
C VAL A 191 -13.28 -15.06 5.42
N PHE A 192 -13.09 -13.76 5.68
CA PHE A 192 -13.21 -12.68 4.69
C PHE A 192 -11.85 -12.28 4.10
N PRO A 193 -11.78 -11.87 2.82
CA PRO A 193 -10.49 -11.61 2.15
C PRO A 193 -9.79 -10.36 2.67
N THR A 194 -10.46 -9.22 2.56
CA THR A 194 -9.87 -7.90 2.73
C THR A 194 -10.03 -7.39 4.16
N LEU A 195 -9.73 -6.11 4.44
CA LEU A 195 -9.84 -5.52 5.78
C LEU A 195 -9.05 -6.33 6.82
N ARG A 196 -7.79 -6.65 6.47
CA ARG A 196 -6.86 -7.47 7.27
C ARG A 196 -7.24 -8.95 7.41
N GLY A 197 -8.13 -9.46 6.57
CA GLY A 197 -8.56 -10.86 6.53
C GLY A 197 -7.60 -11.81 5.79
N TYR A 198 -8.13 -12.83 5.09
CA TYR A 198 -7.30 -13.92 4.56
C TYR A 198 -6.37 -13.54 3.38
N HIS A 199 -6.50 -12.35 2.79
CA HIS A 199 -5.45 -11.83 1.91
C HIS A 199 -4.14 -11.64 2.68
N TRP A 200 -4.22 -11.34 3.97
CA TRP A 200 -3.09 -11.02 4.84
C TRP A 200 -2.58 -12.23 5.62
N ARG A 201 -3.44 -13.20 5.94
CA ARG A 201 -3.09 -14.39 6.72
C ARG A 201 -3.83 -15.62 6.21
N GLY A 202 -3.41 -16.81 6.63
CA GLY A 202 -4.17 -18.02 6.36
C GLY A 202 -5.66 -17.87 6.68
N ARG A 203 -6.52 -18.30 5.75
CA ARG A 203 -7.97 -18.30 5.98
C ARG A 203 -8.30 -19.23 7.15
N ASP A 204 -9.07 -18.68 8.07
CA ASP A 204 -9.66 -19.43 9.17
C ASP A 204 -10.63 -20.51 8.65
N CYS A 205 -10.49 -21.73 9.14
CA CYS A 205 -11.34 -22.85 8.81
C CYS A 205 -12.56 -22.97 9.75
N ASN A 206 -12.55 -22.30 10.91
CA ASN A 206 -13.65 -22.26 11.86
C ASN A 206 -13.67 -20.97 12.73
N ASP A 207 -14.26 -19.90 12.17
CA ASP A 207 -14.43 -18.56 12.78
C ASP A 207 -15.50 -18.53 13.89
N SER A 208 -15.45 -19.52 14.77
CA SER A 208 -16.30 -19.69 15.95
C SER A 208 -15.55 -20.42 17.06
N ASP A 209 -14.30 -20.81 16.82
CA ASP A 209 -13.43 -21.50 17.77
C ASP A 209 -12.01 -20.94 17.67
N LYS A 210 -11.66 -20.06 18.61
CA LYS A 210 -10.34 -19.42 18.72
C LYS A 210 -9.16 -20.39 18.88
N THR A 211 -9.43 -21.69 19.05
CA THR A 211 -8.41 -22.73 19.13
C THR A 211 -8.20 -23.46 17.81
N VAL A 212 -8.87 -23.03 16.73
CA VAL A 212 -8.77 -23.62 15.39
C VAL A 212 -8.26 -22.56 14.41
N TYR A 213 -6.96 -22.58 14.09
CA TYR A 213 -6.36 -21.56 13.22
C TYR A 213 -5.05 -22.02 12.56
N PRO A 214 -4.68 -21.41 11.41
CA PRO A 214 -3.44 -21.72 10.70
C PRO A 214 -2.17 -21.70 11.58
N GLY A 215 -1.44 -22.82 11.54
CA GLY A 215 -0.12 -22.96 12.16
C GLY A 215 -0.10 -23.39 13.63
N ARG A 216 -1.26 -23.69 14.19
CA ARG A 216 -1.38 -24.38 15.48
C ARG A 216 -0.80 -25.80 15.40
N ARG A 217 -0.28 -26.34 16.51
CA ARG A 217 -0.02 -27.79 16.60
C ARG A 217 -1.36 -28.55 16.62
N PRO A 218 -1.48 -29.67 15.87
CA PRO A 218 -2.77 -30.34 15.73
C PRO A 218 -3.28 -30.90 17.06
N ASP A 219 -4.55 -30.65 17.36
CA ASP A 219 -5.22 -31.16 18.56
C ASP A 219 -5.52 -32.65 18.39
N ASN A 220 -4.87 -33.47 19.22
CA ASN A 220 -4.96 -34.93 19.15
C ASN A 220 -4.82 -35.50 17.72
N TRP A 221 -3.88 -34.94 16.94
CA TRP A 221 -3.64 -35.29 15.53
C TRP A 221 -4.87 -35.14 14.61
N ASP A 222 -5.73 -34.17 14.91
CA ASP A 222 -6.84 -33.72 14.07
C ASP A 222 -7.80 -34.87 13.67
N VAL A 223 -8.05 -35.78 14.61
CA VAL A 223 -8.89 -36.97 14.39
C VAL A 223 -10.33 -36.60 14.01
N HIS A 224 -10.88 -35.54 14.61
CA HIS A 224 -12.29 -35.16 14.45
C HIS A 224 -12.49 -33.81 13.74
N GLN A 225 -11.48 -32.94 13.78
CA GLN A 225 -11.53 -31.59 13.24
C GLN A 225 -10.11 -31.20 12.80
N ASP A 226 -10.02 -30.49 11.68
CA ASP A 226 -8.81 -29.80 11.24
C ASP A 226 -8.59 -28.57 12.14
N SER A 227 -7.73 -28.70 13.15
CA SER A 227 -7.50 -27.67 14.18
C SER A 227 -6.45 -26.65 13.77
N ASN A 228 -5.68 -26.94 12.70
CA ASN A 228 -4.62 -26.08 12.20
C ASN A 228 -4.86 -25.56 10.78
N CYS A 229 -6.05 -25.81 10.23
CA CYS A 229 -6.54 -25.36 8.94
C CYS A 229 -5.68 -25.75 7.73
N ASN A 230 -4.86 -26.79 7.84
CA ASN A 230 -3.98 -27.23 6.76
C ASN A 230 -4.69 -28.16 5.74
N GLY A 231 -5.92 -28.59 6.04
CA GLY A 231 -6.75 -29.47 5.21
C GLY A 231 -6.50 -30.97 5.41
N ILE A 232 -5.65 -31.37 6.36
CA ILE A 232 -5.28 -32.74 6.67
C ILE A 232 -5.86 -33.10 8.04
N TRP A 233 -6.84 -33.99 8.06
CA TRP A 233 -7.52 -34.41 9.28
C TRP A 233 -8.20 -35.77 9.06
N GLY A 234 -8.69 -36.38 10.14
CA GLY A 234 -9.37 -37.66 10.11
C GLY A 234 -8.43 -38.86 10.24
N ILE A 235 -8.99 -40.06 10.08
CA ILE A 235 -8.32 -41.35 10.28
C ILE A 235 -8.22 -42.10 8.96
N ASP A 236 -7.05 -42.68 8.66
CA ASP A 236 -6.89 -43.60 7.55
C ASP A 236 -7.65 -44.91 7.84
N PRO A 237 -8.69 -45.26 7.06
CA PRO A 237 -9.50 -46.45 7.33
C PRO A 237 -8.71 -47.76 7.15
N LYS A 238 -7.53 -47.74 6.53
CA LYS A 238 -6.72 -48.94 6.29
C LYS A 238 -5.99 -49.44 7.53
N ASP A 239 -5.52 -48.52 8.39
CA ASP A 239 -4.69 -48.87 9.54
C ASP A 239 -5.08 -48.13 10.83
N GLY A 240 -6.09 -47.26 10.80
CA GLY A 240 -6.58 -46.54 11.96
C GLY A 240 -5.67 -45.40 12.43
N ILE A 241 -4.64 -45.03 11.68
CA ILE A 241 -3.71 -43.95 12.05
C ILE A 241 -4.26 -42.59 11.57
N PRO A 242 -4.26 -41.54 12.41
CA PRO A 242 -4.64 -40.21 11.99
C PRO A 242 -3.78 -39.70 10.82
N TYR A 243 -4.40 -39.08 9.82
CA TYR A 243 -3.68 -38.60 8.63
C TYR A 243 -2.62 -37.55 8.97
N GLU A 244 -2.95 -36.62 9.86
CA GLU A 244 -2.02 -35.57 10.32
C GLU A 244 -0.78 -36.19 11.00
N LYS A 245 -0.98 -37.24 11.81
CA LYS A 245 0.14 -38.00 12.39
C LYS A 245 0.98 -38.65 11.29
N LYS A 246 0.34 -39.42 10.42
CA LYS A 246 1.03 -40.19 9.36
C LYS A 246 1.82 -39.29 8.39
N PHE A 247 1.28 -38.13 8.04
CA PHE A 247 1.85 -37.27 7.00
C PHE A 247 2.71 -36.13 7.56
N CYS A 248 2.45 -35.65 8.78
CA CYS A 248 3.08 -34.44 9.30
C CYS A 248 3.99 -34.67 10.52
N GLU A 249 3.83 -35.77 11.28
CA GLU A 249 4.74 -36.09 12.39
C GLU A 249 6.19 -36.22 11.89
N GLY A 250 7.12 -35.52 12.55
CA GLY A 250 8.54 -35.51 12.16
C GLY A 250 8.89 -34.63 10.94
N SER A 251 7.90 -34.11 10.20
CA SER A 251 8.13 -33.25 9.01
C SER A 251 8.57 -31.81 9.34
N GLN A 252 8.52 -31.45 10.63
CA GLN A 252 8.83 -30.12 11.18
C GLN A 252 8.11 -28.96 10.45
N PRO A 253 6.75 -28.91 10.48
CA PRO A 253 5.98 -27.81 9.92
C PRO A 253 6.40 -26.46 10.51
N ARG A 254 6.29 -25.40 9.72
CA ARG A 254 6.59 -24.03 10.15
C ARG A 254 5.84 -23.00 9.32
N GLY A 255 5.48 -21.90 9.96
CA GLY A 255 4.84 -20.77 9.31
C GLY A 255 5.83 -19.82 8.66
N ILE A 256 5.32 -18.95 7.78
CA ILE A 256 6.05 -17.80 7.24
C ILE A 256 5.37 -16.51 7.69
N ILE A 257 6.12 -15.65 8.37
CA ILE A 257 5.65 -14.36 8.89
C ILE A 257 6.52 -13.26 8.30
N LEU A 258 5.89 -12.27 7.67
CA LEU A 258 6.55 -11.05 7.23
C LEU A 258 6.25 -9.92 8.21
N LEU A 259 7.28 -9.30 8.77
CA LEU A 259 7.20 -7.97 9.38
C LEU A 259 7.66 -6.98 8.31
N GLY A 260 6.72 -6.36 7.60
CA GLY A 260 7.00 -5.62 6.37
C GLY A 260 6.47 -4.19 6.32
N ASP A 261 6.91 -3.46 5.31
CA ASP A 261 6.34 -2.17 4.91
C ASP A 261 5.40 -2.31 3.70
N SER A 262 5.18 -1.22 2.96
CA SER A 262 4.37 -1.20 1.73
C SER A 262 4.94 -2.10 0.63
N ALA A 263 6.26 -2.21 0.48
CA ALA A 263 6.87 -3.10 -0.50
C ALA A 263 6.64 -4.57 -0.11
N GLY A 264 6.78 -4.89 1.19
CA GLY A 264 6.47 -6.22 1.72
C GLY A 264 4.99 -6.61 1.58
N ALA A 265 4.07 -5.66 1.76
CA ALA A 265 2.64 -5.84 1.53
C ALA A 265 2.24 -5.83 0.05
N HIS A 266 3.19 -5.57 -0.85
CA HIS A 266 2.99 -5.33 -2.28
C HIS A 266 1.97 -4.23 -2.53
N PHE A 267 2.31 -3.00 -2.15
CA PHE A 267 1.57 -1.80 -2.52
C PHE A 267 1.57 -1.65 -4.04
N HIS A 268 0.39 -1.50 -4.63
CA HIS A 268 0.23 -1.36 -6.07
C HIS A 268 -1.04 -0.57 -6.39
N ILE A 269 -0.87 0.46 -7.22
CA ILE A 269 -1.96 1.18 -7.87
C ILE A 269 -1.97 0.75 -9.35
N PRO A 270 -3.02 0.08 -9.83
CA PRO A 270 -3.13 -0.32 -11.22
C PRO A 270 -3.01 0.87 -12.18
N PRO A 271 -2.05 0.87 -13.13
CA PRO A 271 -1.95 1.94 -14.13
C PRO A 271 -3.22 2.03 -15.00
N GLU A 272 -4.00 0.96 -15.14
CA GLU A 272 -5.30 0.93 -15.83
C GLU A 272 -6.32 1.91 -15.24
N TRP A 273 -6.13 2.35 -13.99
CA TRP A 273 -6.99 3.38 -13.35
C TRP A 273 -6.64 4.79 -13.81
N LEU A 274 -5.45 5.01 -14.37
CA LEU A 274 -4.93 6.33 -14.76
C LEU A 274 -4.71 6.47 -16.27
N THR A 275 -4.64 5.36 -17.02
CA THR A 275 -4.37 5.37 -18.46
C THR A 275 -5.68 5.39 -19.26
N ALA A 276 -6.15 6.58 -19.62
CA ALA A 276 -7.41 6.79 -20.34
C ALA A 276 -7.55 5.99 -21.65
N SER A 277 -6.44 5.77 -22.38
CA SER A 277 -6.43 5.07 -23.67
C SER A 277 -6.87 3.60 -23.61
N GLN A 278 -6.80 2.98 -22.44
CA GLN A 278 -7.22 1.59 -22.18
C GLN A 278 -8.28 1.47 -21.09
N MET A 279 -8.78 2.62 -20.60
CA MET A 279 -9.70 2.65 -19.47
C MET A 279 -11.08 2.11 -19.86
N SER A 280 -11.64 1.27 -18.99
CA SER A 280 -12.96 0.69 -19.17
C SER A 280 -13.59 0.33 -17.83
N LEU A 281 -14.82 -0.15 -17.85
CA LEU A 281 -15.49 -0.72 -16.68
C LEU A 281 -14.68 -1.87 -16.02
N LYS A 282 -13.92 -2.65 -16.81
CA LYS A 282 -13.07 -3.73 -16.28
C LYS A 282 -11.87 -3.20 -15.49
N SER A 283 -11.38 -2.01 -15.83
CA SER A 283 -10.22 -1.40 -15.17
C SER A 283 -10.44 -1.23 -13.67
N PHE A 284 -11.68 -0.99 -13.22
CA PHE A 284 -12.00 -0.67 -11.83
C PHE A 284 -12.66 -1.82 -11.04
N PHE A 285 -12.72 -3.05 -11.57
CA PHE A 285 -13.32 -4.18 -10.85
C PHE A 285 -12.61 -4.51 -9.52
N ASN A 286 -11.31 -4.28 -9.49
CA ASN A 286 -10.43 -4.52 -8.35
C ASN A 286 -10.34 -3.32 -7.39
N LEU A 287 -10.85 -2.14 -7.76
CA LEU A 287 -10.77 -0.92 -6.96
C LEU A 287 -11.37 -1.09 -5.55
N PRO A 288 -12.56 -1.70 -5.36
CA PRO A 288 -13.12 -1.85 -4.02
C PRO A 288 -12.27 -2.74 -3.12
N SER A 289 -11.77 -3.86 -3.64
CA SER A 289 -10.90 -4.77 -2.86
C SER A 289 -9.59 -4.10 -2.50
N ALA A 290 -8.94 -3.45 -3.48
CA ALA A 290 -7.69 -2.74 -3.26
C ALA A 290 -7.83 -1.64 -2.21
N LEU A 291 -8.89 -0.83 -2.25
CA LEU A 291 -9.16 0.18 -1.22
C LEU A 291 -9.33 -0.44 0.18
N THR A 292 -10.04 -1.57 0.28
CA THR A 292 -10.21 -2.28 1.56
C THR A 292 -8.98 -3.06 2.03
N ASP A 293 -7.98 -3.25 1.16
CA ASP A 293 -6.67 -3.79 1.48
C ASP A 293 -5.59 -2.71 1.52
N GLU A 294 -5.99 -1.45 1.66
CA GLU A 294 -5.06 -0.36 1.84
C GLU A 294 -4.11 -0.16 0.64
N LEU A 295 -4.60 -0.44 -0.58
CA LEU A 295 -3.87 -0.50 -1.84
C LEU A 295 -2.72 -1.53 -1.87
N ASN A 296 -2.74 -2.45 -0.92
CA ASN A 296 -1.81 -3.58 -0.85
C ASN A 296 -2.40 -4.83 -1.47
N TRP A 297 -1.51 -5.71 -1.90
CA TRP A 297 -1.84 -6.97 -2.55
C TRP A 297 -1.03 -8.11 -1.92
N PRO A 298 -1.11 -8.33 -0.59
CA PRO A 298 -0.33 -9.35 0.10
C PRO A 298 -0.54 -10.75 -0.46
N GLN A 299 -1.73 -11.03 -0.99
CA GLN A 299 -2.10 -12.27 -1.68
C GLN A 299 -1.35 -12.52 -2.99
N LEU A 300 -0.65 -11.50 -3.53
CA LEU A 300 0.24 -11.57 -4.70
C LEU A 300 1.70 -11.25 -4.36
N SER A 301 2.01 -10.96 -3.08
CA SER A 301 3.35 -10.56 -2.65
C SER A 301 4.39 -11.68 -2.77
N GLY A 302 5.67 -11.28 -2.75
CA GLY A 302 6.81 -12.18 -2.76
C GLY A 302 6.91 -13.12 -1.56
N VAL A 303 6.50 -12.70 -0.36
CA VAL A 303 6.57 -13.59 0.83
C VAL A 303 5.32 -14.44 0.97
N THR A 304 4.16 -13.79 1.05
CA THR A 304 2.91 -14.41 1.51
C THR A 304 1.92 -14.66 0.39
N GLY A 305 2.26 -14.30 -0.86
CA GLY A 305 1.39 -14.46 -2.00
C GLY A 305 0.93 -15.90 -2.18
N PHE A 306 -0.34 -16.11 -2.47
CA PHE A 306 -0.93 -17.44 -2.63
C PHE A 306 -1.81 -17.57 -3.87
N LEU A 307 -2.14 -16.44 -4.51
CA LEU A 307 -2.81 -16.44 -5.80
C LEU A 307 -1.80 -16.60 -6.94
N ASP A 308 -2.31 -17.01 -8.10
CA ASP A 308 -1.48 -17.08 -9.30
C ASP A 308 -0.99 -15.69 -9.72
N SER A 309 0.23 -15.67 -10.25
CA SER A 309 0.90 -14.46 -10.67
C SER A 309 0.20 -13.79 -11.84
N THR A 310 0.15 -12.46 -11.86
CA THR A 310 -0.39 -11.73 -13.01
C THR A 310 0.64 -11.60 -14.14
N SER A 311 1.94 -11.64 -13.81
CA SER A 311 3.01 -11.43 -14.78
C SER A 311 3.46 -12.68 -15.55
N GLY A 312 2.94 -13.86 -15.18
CA GLY A 312 3.22 -15.12 -15.88
C GLY A 312 4.63 -15.69 -15.68
N ILE A 313 5.42 -15.12 -14.76
CA ILE A 313 6.73 -15.68 -14.37
C ILE A 313 6.57 -16.96 -13.54
N GLU A 314 7.54 -17.87 -13.64
CA GLU A 314 7.49 -19.18 -12.96
C GLU A 314 7.69 -19.05 -11.45
N GLU A 315 8.45 -18.04 -11.02
CA GLU A 315 8.74 -17.78 -9.61
C GLU A 315 7.45 -17.62 -8.79
N LYS A 316 7.43 -18.32 -7.64
CA LYS A 316 6.33 -18.32 -6.68
C LYS A 316 6.83 -17.77 -5.35
N SER A 317 5.93 -17.28 -4.52
CA SER A 317 6.26 -16.72 -3.21
C SER A 317 6.95 -17.71 -2.26
N ILE A 318 7.56 -17.19 -1.20
CA ILE A 318 8.14 -17.97 -0.10
C ILE A 318 7.10 -18.93 0.48
N TYR A 319 5.88 -18.44 0.75
CA TYR A 319 4.80 -19.27 1.24
C TYR A 319 4.48 -20.42 0.29
N HIS A 320 4.37 -20.16 -1.01
CA HIS A 320 4.12 -21.21 -1.99
C HIS A 320 5.26 -22.23 -2.05
N ARG A 321 6.52 -21.79 -1.99
CA ARG A 321 7.71 -22.67 -1.94
C ARG A 321 7.74 -23.49 -0.65
N LEU A 322 7.41 -22.89 0.50
CA LEU A 322 7.36 -23.53 1.81
C LEU A 322 6.24 -24.58 1.88
N ARG A 323 5.06 -24.27 1.34
CA ARG A 323 3.96 -25.21 1.16
C ARG A 323 4.31 -26.33 0.20
N LYS A 324 5.01 -26.03 -0.91
CA LYS A 324 5.46 -27.06 -1.87
C LYS A 324 6.46 -28.02 -1.23
N ARG A 325 7.36 -27.49 -0.38
CA ARG A 325 8.36 -28.29 0.33
C ARG A 325 7.75 -29.21 1.39
N ASN A 326 6.73 -28.74 2.10
CA ASN A 326 5.95 -29.53 3.04
C ASN A 326 4.49 -29.05 3.03
N HIS A 327 3.57 -29.90 2.55
CA HIS A 327 2.16 -29.56 2.39
C HIS A 327 1.43 -29.33 3.71
N CYS A 328 1.95 -29.82 4.84
CA CYS A 328 1.42 -29.55 6.18
C CYS A 328 1.49 -28.04 6.55
N ASN A 329 2.25 -27.23 5.80
CA ASN A 329 2.32 -25.78 5.98
C ASN A 329 1.20 -25.02 5.23
N HIS A 330 0.17 -25.70 4.72
CA HIS A 330 -0.93 -25.02 4.03
C HIS A 330 -1.58 -23.98 4.96
N ARG A 331 -1.82 -22.78 4.42
CA ARG A 331 -2.36 -21.58 5.09
C ARG A 331 -1.47 -20.94 6.15
N ASP A 332 -0.35 -21.53 6.57
CA ASP A 332 0.49 -20.95 7.63
C ASP A 332 1.36 -19.79 7.13
N TYR A 333 0.72 -18.70 6.70
CA TYR A 333 1.33 -17.43 6.31
C TYR A 333 0.70 -16.25 7.06
N GLN A 334 1.50 -15.22 7.36
CA GLN A 334 1.04 -13.96 7.93
C GLN A 334 1.85 -12.77 7.39
N SER A 335 1.17 -11.80 6.78
CA SER A 335 1.75 -10.52 6.37
C SER A 335 1.44 -9.46 7.41
N ILE A 336 2.33 -9.30 8.38
CA ILE A 336 2.28 -8.26 9.40
C ILE A 336 2.97 -7.02 8.84
N SER A 337 2.32 -6.39 7.86
CA SER A 337 2.92 -5.30 7.08
C SER A 337 2.01 -4.08 7.03
N ARG A 338 2.59 -2.86 7.01
CA ARG A 338 1.82 -1.61 6.83
C ARG A 338 2.56 -0.62 5.95
N ASN A 339 1.79 0.16 5.20
CA ASN A 339 2.31 1.33 4.47
C ASN A 339 2.92 2.30 5.49
N GLY A 340 4.15 2.75 5.24
CA GLY A 340 4.90 3.60 6.16
C GLY A 340 5.51 2.89 7.38
N ALA A 341 5.49 1.55 7.45
CA ALA A 341 6.18 0.83 8.52
C ALA A 341 7.70 1.01 8.44
N SER A 342 8.32 1.25 9.60
CA SER A 342 9.76 1.39 9.80
C SER A 342 10.15 0.74 11.12
N SER A 343 11.46 0.68 11.41
CA SER A 343 11.94 0.26 12.73
C SER A 343 11.29 1.05 13.88
N ARG A 344 11.00 2.33 13.66
CA ARG A 344 10.49 3.29 14.66
C ARG A 344 9.05 2.98 15.12
N ASN A 345 8.23 2.47 14.22
CA ASN A 345 6.78 2.35 14.42
C ASN A 345 6.25 0.91 14.34
N LEU A 346 7.10 -0.09 14.03
CA LEU A 346 6.71 -1.51 14.04
C LEU A 346 6.08 -1.92 15.38
N LYS A 347 6.58 -1.39 16.50
CA LYS A 347 6.03 -1.62 17.85
C LYS A 347 4.53 -1.29 17.97
N ASN A 348 4.01 -0.42 17.12
CA ASN A 348 2.60 0.02 17.16
C ASN A 348 1.64 -1.04 16.61
N PHE A 349 2.13 -2.03 15.87
CA PHE A 349 1.29 -3.06 15.26
C PHE A 349 1.90 -4.47 15.30
N ILE A 350 3.09 -4.66 15.86
CA ILE A 350 3.70 -5.99 16.04
C ILE A 350 2.83 -6.92 16.90
N GLU A 351 2.05 -6.37 17.83
CA GLU A 351 1.09 -7.13 18.64
C GLU A 351 -0.03 -7.77 17.81
N SER A 352 -0.21 -7.36 16.55
CA SER A 352 -1.11 -8.04 15.63
C SER A 352 -0.58 -9.41 15.19
N LEU A 353 0.70 -9.73 15.36
CA LEU A 353 1.25 -11.07 15.09
C LEU A 353 0.45 -12.14 15.88
N SER A 354 0.10 -13.25 15.22
CA SER A 354 -0.58 -14.38 15.86
C SER A 354 0.37 -15.57 15.94
N ARG A 355 0.98 -15.76 17.11
CA ARG A 355 1.75 -16.98 17.39
C ARG A 355 1.81 -17.24 18.89
N ASN A 356 1.35 -18.40 19.29
CA ASN A 356 1.41 -18.87 20.66
C ASN A 356 2.64 -19.75 20.86
N GLN A 357 3.56 -19.31 21.71
CA GLN A 357 4.80 -20.02 22.02
C GLN A 357 4.61 -21.49 22.44
N ALA A 358 3.53 -21.79 23.15
CA ALA A 358 3.26 -23.11 23.73
C ALA A 358 2.32 -23.98 22.89
N LEU A 359 1.61 -23.44 21.91
CA LEU A 359 0.58 -24.17 21.17
C LEU A 359 0.87 -24.25 19.67
N ASP A 360 1.69 -23.35 19.12
CA ASP A 360 1.86 -23.25 17.67
C ASP A 360 3.18 -23.87 17.20
N GLN A 361 3.25 -24.16 15.91
CA GLN A 361 4.48 -24.55 15.23
C GLN A 361 5.47 -23.37 15.17
N PRO A 362 6.79 -23.60 15.09
CA PRO A 362 7.77 -22.52 14.88
C PRO A 362 7.50 -21.76 13.58
N ALA A 363 8.09 -20.58 13.43
CA ALA A 363 7.94 -19.76 12.23
C ALA A 363 9.29 -19.27 11.68
N ILE A 364 9.34 -19.07 10.37
CA ILE A 364 10.34 -18.21 9.73
C ILE A 364 9.74 -16.79 9.73
N VAL A 365 10.45 -15.85 10.35
CA VAL A 365 10.05 -14.44 10.42
C VAL A 365 11.04 -13.62 9.61
N ILE A 366 10.54 -12.87 8.63
CA ILE A 366 11.35 -11.95 7.84
C ILE A 366 11.07 -10.53 8.33
N TYR A 367 12.09 -9.85 8.83
CA TYR A 367 12.06 -8.43 9.14
C TYR A 367 12.52 -7.65 7.91
N ALA A 368 11.59 -6.99 7.23
CA ALA A 368 11.83 -6.25 5.98
C ALA A 368 11.27 -4.83 6.07
N MET A 369 11.90 -4.00 6.92
CA MET A 369 11.71 -2.55 6.93
C MET A 369 12.70 -1.93 5.94
N ILE A 370 12.34 -1.90 4.65
CA ILE A 370 13.29 -1.73 3.54
C ILE A 370 13.27 -0.34 2.92
N GLY A 371 12.77 0.67 3.62
CA GLY A 371 12.78 2.03 3.08
C GLY A 371 12.49 3.14 4.08
N ASN A 372 11.40 3.03 4.86
CA ASN A 372 10.87 4.17 5.65
C ASN A 372 11.76 4.64 6.81
N ASP A 373 12.86 3.95 7.11
CA ASP A 373 13.91 4.45 8.00
C ASP A 373 14.79 5.52 7.33
N VAL A 374 14.85 5.57 6.00
CA VAL A 374 15.53 6.62 5.21
C VAL A 374 14.59 7.43 4.31
N CYS A 375 13.42 6.88 3.97
CA CYS A 375 12.42 7.52 3.12
C CYS A 375 11.40 8.33 3.93
N ASN A 376 11.22 9.59 3.56
CA ASN A 376 10.22 10.50 4.11
C ASN A 376 9.92 11.65 3.12
N GLY A 377 8.82 12.38 3.35
CA GLY A 377 8.34 13.48 2.50
C GLY A 377 8.74 14.88 2.95
N LYS A 378 9.63 15.02 3.97
CA LYS A 378 10.04 16.34 4.50
C LYS A 378 10.99 17.05 3.54
N THR A 379 10.93 18.39 3.51
CA THR A 379 11.75 19.23 2.62
C THR A 379 13.25 19.04 2.84
N ASP A 380 13.67 18.92 4.10
CA ASP A 380 15.01 18.45 4.46
C ASP A 380 14.90 17.04 5.06
N PRO A 381 15.06 15.98 4.24
CA PRO A 381 14.73 14.62 4.67
C PRO A 381 15.85 13.95 5.47
N VAL A 382 17.10 14.46 5.45
CA VAL A 382 18.27 13.78 6.05
C VAL A 382 18.23 13.75 7.58
N PRO A 383 17.87 14.84 8.29
CA PRO A 383 17.74 14.82 9.76
C PRO A 383 16.64 13.87 10.26
N GLU A 384 15.67 13.57 9.41
CA GLU A 384 14.49 12.75 9.73
C GLU A 384 14.74 11.25 9.53
N MET A 385 15.87 10.89 8.91
CA MET A 385 16.27 9.50 8.73
C MET A 385 16.73 8.91 10.07
N THR A 386 16.31 7.67 10.34
CA THR A 386 16.72 6.89 11.50
C THR A 386 18.25 6.81 11.58
N THR A 387 18.82 6.98 12.77
CA THR A 387 20.27 6.79 12.99
C THR A 387 20.60 5.32 13.27
N PRO A 388 21.86 4.88 13.07
CA PRO A 388 22.29 3.52 13.44
C PRO A 388 21.96 3.14 14.89
N GLU A 389 22.11 4.05 15.83
CA GLU A 389 21.83 3.84 17.26
C GLU A 389 20.33 3.64 17.51
N GLN A 390 19.49 4.45 16.85
CA GLN A 390 18.04 4.31 16.91
C GLN A 390 17.60 2.98 16.28
N MET A 391 18.14 2.63 15.11
CA MET A 391 17.87 1.36 14.43
C MET A 391 18.20 0.17 15.33
N TYR A 392 19.38 0.19 15.96
CA TYR A 392 19.78 -0.83 16.92
C TYR A 392 18.79 -0.96 18.07
N SER A 393 18.44 0.14 18.72
CA SER A 393 17.49 0.16 19.84
C SER A 393 16.11 -0.41 19.44
N ASN A 394 15.58 0.06 18.31
CA ASN A 394 14.28 -0.33 17.79
C ASN A 394 14.23 -1.83 17.43
N VAL A 395 15.26 -2.32 16.74
CA VAL A 395 15.36 -3.73 16.33
C VAL A 395 15.57 -4.63 17.55
N MET A 396 16.38 -4.25 18.53
CA MET A 396 16.54 -5.03 19.76
C MET A 396 15.25 -5.11 20.57
N GLN A 397 14.45 -4.04 20.61
CA GLN A 397 13.12 -4.09 21.21
C GLN A 397 12.22 -5.10 20.48
N THR A 398 12.23 -5.08 19.15
CA THR A 398 11.48 -6.01 18.29
C THR A 398 11.89 -7.46 18.53
N LEU A 399 13.18 -7.76 18.51
CA LEU A 399 13.70 -9.12 18.69
C LEU A 399 13.41 -9.67 20.09
N LYS A 400 13.47 -8.84 21.13
CA LYS A 400 13.06 -9.22 22.50
C LYS A 400 11.58 -9.57 22.56
N HIS A 401 10.72 -8.80 21.89
CA HIS A 401 9.29 -9.12 21.77
C HIS A 401 9.06 -10.43 21.03
N LEU A 402 9.73 -10.64 19.89
CA LEU A 402 9.63 -11.91 19.16
C LEU A 402 10.09 -13.10 20.01
N ASN A 403 11.13 -12.94 20.84
CA ASN A 403 11.63 -14.03 21.66
C ASN A 403 10.62 -14.48 22.74
N SER A 404 9.71 -13.60 23.17
CA SER A 404 8.65 -13.96 24.11
C SER A 404 7.40 -14.54 23.45
N GLN A 405 7.25 -14.40 22.12
CA GLN A 405 6.06 -14.85 21.39
C GLN A 405 6.31 -16.12 20.55
N LEU A 406 7.48 -16.22 19.92
CA LEU A 406 7.77 -17.30 18.99
C LEU A 406 8.03 -18.63 19.72
N PRO A 407 7.47 -19.75 19.22
CA PRO A 407 7.86 -21.09 19.66
C PRO A 407 9.35 -21.34 19.41
N ASN A 408 9.98 -22.13 20.29
CA ASN A 408 11.36 -22.55 20.12
C ASN A 408 11.56 -23.30 18.77
N GLY A 409 12.71 -23.09 18.14
CA GLY A 409 13.03 -23.61 16.81
C GLY A 409 12.59 -22.69 15.66
N SER A 410 12.19 -21.45 15.98
CA SER A 410 11.89 -20.42 14.97
C SER A 410 13.18 -19.85 14.34
N HIS A 411 13.03 -19.12 13.24
CA HIS A 411 14.14 -18.45 12.55
C HIS A 411 13.75 -17.02 12.24
N VAL A 412 14.62 -16.05 12.52
CA VAL A 412 14.39 -14.64 12.19
C VAL A 412 15.46 -14.19 11.19
N ILE A 413 15.05 -13.55 10.10
CA ILE A 413 15.93 -13.03 9.06
C ILE A 413 15.77 -11.51 9.01
N LEU A 414 16.84 -10.78 9.32
CA LEU A 414 16.91 -9.33 9.16
C LEU A 414 17.34 -8.99 7.73
N TYR A 415 16.54 -8.15 7.07
CA TYR A 415 16.82 -7.74 5.70
C TYR A 415 17.47 -6.36 5.64
N GLY A 416 18.56 -6.25 4.88
CA GLY A 416 19.19 -4.96 4.58
C GLY A 416 18.25 -4.02 3.83
N LEU A 417 18.57 -2.74 3.85
CA LEU A 417 17.90 -1.73 3.04
C LEU A 417 18.52 -1.70 1.62
N PRO A 418 17.73 -1.37 0.58
CA PRO A 418 18.22 -1.17 -0.78
C PRO A 418 19.16 0.03 -0.91
N ASP A 419 19.99 -0.01 -1.96
CA ASP A 419 20.46 1.22 -2.60
C ASP A 419 19.39 1.67 -3.60
N GLY A 420 18.58 2.68 -3.25
CA GLY A 420 17.49 3.17 -4.09
C GLY A 420 17.90 4.13 -5.21
N THR A 421 19.19 4.36 -5.46
CA THR A 421 19.66 5.26 -6.55
C THR A 421 19.16 4.84 -7.93
N PHE A 422 18.99 3.54 -8.18
CA PHE A 422 18.50 3.00 -9.44
C PHE A 422 17.11 3.52 -9.83
N LEU A 423 16.27 3.93 -8.86
CA LEU A 423 14.92 4.43 -9.12
C LEU A 423 14.97 5.66 -10.02
N TRP A 424 15.72 6.68 -9.60
CA TRP A 424 15.92 7.89 -10.39
C TRP A 424 16.58 7.55 -11.72
N ASP A 425 17.66 6.77 -11.68
CA ASP A 425 18.46 6.47 -12.88
C ASP A 425 17.64 5.72 -13.94
N SER A 426 16.72 4.84 -13.53
CA SER A 426 15.86 4.06 -14.43
C SER A 426 14.64 4.83 -14.93
N LEU A 427 14.09 5.76 -14.13
CA LEU A 427 12.77 6.34 -14.39
C LEU A 427 12.75 7.80 -14.81
N HIS A 428 13.74 8.63 -14.44
CA HIS A 428 13.60 10.09 -14.53
C HIS A 428 13.21 10.63 -15.94
N ASN A 429 13.65 9.95 -17.01
CA ASN A 429 13.30 10.28 -18.40
C ASN A 429 12.12 9.49 -18.98
N GLN A 430 11.62 8.48 -18.27
CA GLN A 430 10.45 7.71 -18.68
C GLN A 430 9.17 8.52 -18.43
N TYR A 431 8.15 8.28 -19.26
CA TYR A 431 6.83 8.88 -19.05
C TYR A 431 6.07 8.12 -17.96
N HIS A 432 5.57 8.88 -16.98
CA HIS A 432 4.62 8.38 -15.99
C HIS A 432 3.29 7.99 -16.69
N PRO A 433 2.46 7.05 -16.21
CA PRO A 433 1.19 6.67 -16.84
C PRO A 433 0.30 7.86 -17.27
N LEU A 434 0.20 8.89 -16.43
CA LEU A 434 -0.52 10.14 -16.76
C LEU A 434 0.11 10.95 -17.90
N GLY A 435 1.39 10.76 -18.19
CA GLY A 435 2.10 11.46 -19.26
C GLY A 435 2.27 10.66 -20.54
N GLN A 436 1.78 9.42 -20.61
CA GLN A 436 2.03 8.54 -21.76
C GLN A 436 1.27 8.97 -23.02
N LEU A 437 0.05 9.48 -22.87
CA LEU A 437 -0.80 9.88 -24.00
C LEU A 437 -0.16 11.04 -24.79
N ASN A 438 0.22 12.09 -24.07
CA ASN A 438 0.69 13.35 -24.65
C ASN A 438 2.19 13.58 -24.53
N LYS A 439 2.93 12.65 -23.91
CA LYS A 439 4.40 12.71 -23.74
C LYS A 439 4.85 13.96 -22.99
N ASP A 440 4.13 14.34 -21.94
CA ASP A 440 4.23 15.62 -21.23
C ASP A 440 4.61 15.50 -19.74
N VAL A 441 4.41 14.32 -19.11
CA VAL A 441 4.79 14.06 -17.71
C VAL A 441 5.80 12.93 -17.62
N THR A 442 7.05 13.27 -17.30
CA THR A 442 8.08 12.28 -16.93
C THR A 442 8.03 11.98 -15.43
N TYR A 443 8.68 10.91 -14.97
CA TYR A 443 8.83 10.70 -13.53
C TYR A 443 9.62 11.82 -12.84
N ALA A 444 10.55 12.50 -13.53
CA ALA A 444 11.21 13.68 -12.96
C ALA A 444 10.20 14.80 -12.63
N HIS A 445 9.23 15.05 -13.53
CA HIS A 445 8.14 16.00 -13.26
C HIS A 445 7.29 15.54 -12.08
N PHE A 446 6.87 14.27 -12.10
CA PHE A 446 6.06 13.67 -11.04
C PHE A 446 6.73 13.73 -9.66
N PHE A 447 8.00 13.36 -9.56
CA PHE A 447 8.75 13.41 -8.30
C PHE A 447 8.93 14.84 -7.79
N SER A 448 9.20 15.80 -8.68
CA SER A 448 9.28 17.22 -8.32
C SER A 448 7.93 17.74 -7.80
N PHE A 449 6.82 17.33 -8.42
CA PHE A 449 5.48 17.70 -7.99
C PHE A 449 5.16 17.17 -6.59
N LEU A 450 5.40 15.88 -6.33
CA LEU A 450 5.17 15.27 -5.02
C LEU A 450 6.07 15.88 -3.92
N SER A 451 7.34 16.14 -4.24
CA SER A 451 8.29 16.78 -3.31
C SER A 451 7.85 18.20 -2.95
N CYS A 452 7.41 18.99 -3.94
CA CYS A 452 6.88 20.33 -3.71
C CYS A 452 5.65 20.31 -2.78
N LEU A 453 4.78 19.32 -2.95
CA LEU A 453 3.60 19.11 -2.09
C LEU A 453 3.91 18.43 -0.74
N GLN A 454 5.16 18.06 -0.47
CA GLN A 454 5.59 17.33 0.74
C GLN A 454 4.87 15.99 0.96
N VAL A 455 4.44 15.35 -0.14
CA VAL A 455 3.75 14.04 -0.14
C VAL A 455 4.54 12.96 -0.90
N SER A 456 5.80 13.25 -1.26
CA SER A 456 6.70 12.24 -1.82
C SER A 456 6.93 11.11 -0.81
N PRO A 457 6.84 9.83 -1.23
CA PRO A 457 7.11 8.71 -0.34
C PRO A 457 8.61 8.63 0.01
N CYS A 458 9.51 9.17 -0.83
CA CYS A 458 10.94 9.17 -0.55
C CYS A 458 11.67 10.34 -1.21
N ASN A 459 11.65 11.53 -0.58
CA ASN A 459 12.40 12.70 -1.07
C ASN A 459 13.90 12.44 -1.22
N GLY A 460 14.47 11.51 -0.45
CA GLY A 460 15.88 11.14 -0.53
C GLY A 460 16.28 10.58 -1.89
N TRP A 461 15.60 9.51 -2.34
CA TRP A 461 15.93 8.82 -3.58
C TRP A 461 15.19 9.35 -4.82
N MET A 462 13.95 9.80 -4.68
CA MET A 462 13.12 10.34 -5.78
C MET A 462 13.40 11.83 -5.98
N SER A 463 14.67 12.18 -6.19
CA SER A 463 15.12 13.57 -6.30
C SER A 463 16.12 13.75 -7.41
N SER A 464 16.06 14.89 -8.11
CA SER A 464 17.06 15.29 -9.09
C SER A 464 18.43 15.61 -8.45
N ASN A 465 18.44 15.92 -7.15
CA ASN A 465 19.67 16.22 -6.41
C ASN A 465 20.48 14.94 -6.15
N LYS A 466 21.52 14.72 -6.96
CA LYS A 466 22.40 13.55 -6.84
C LYS A 466 23.07 13.43 -5.48
N THR A 467 23.47 14.55 -4.87
CA THR A 467 24.08 14.55 -3.53
C THR A 467 23.11 14.01 -2.49
N LEU A 468 21.84 14.41 -2.56
CA LEU A 468 20.80 13.92 -1.65
C LEU A 468 20.56 12.41 -1.83
N ARG A 469 20.50 11.93 -3.08
CA ARG A 469 20.38 10.48 -3.36
C ARG A 469 21.56 9.70 -2.77
N THR A 470 22.78 10.20 -2.93
CA THR A 470 23.99 9.58 -2.36
C THR A 470 23.95 9.55 -0.83
N LEU A 471 23.56 10.65 -0.17
CA LEU A 471 23.44 10.68 1.30
C LEU A 471 22.38 9.68 1.81
N THR A 472 21.29 9.53 1.07
CA THR A 472 20.21 8.58 1.40
C THR A 472 20.73 7.14 1.33
N SER A 473 21.42 6.78 0.24
CA SER A 473 22.01 5.44 0.10
C SER A 473 23.13 5.17 1.13
N GLN A 474 23.94 6.18 1.46
CA GLN A 474 24.93 6.07 2.53
C GLN A 474 24.28 5.76 3.89
N ARG A 475 23.16 6.42 4.21
CA ARG A 475 22.42 6.10 5.43
C ARG A 475 21.85 4.68 5.37
N ALA A 476 21.25 4.29 4.25
CA ALA A 476 20.70 2.94 4.08
C ALA A 476 21.77 1.86 4.31
N GLU A 477 22.97 2.03 3.76
CA GLU A 477 24.11 1.15 3.99
C GLU A 477 24.52 1.09 5.48
N GLN A 478 24.56 2.23 6.18
CA GLN A 478 24.84 2.27 7.62
C GLN A 478 23.81 1.49 8.44
N LEU A 479 22.52 1.58 8.08
CA LEU A 479 21.44 0.84 8.74
C LEU A 479 21.51 -0.65 8.43
N SER A 480 21.79 -1.03 7.18
CA SER A 480 22.05 -2.42 6.76
C SER A 480 23.21 -3.04 7.55
N ASN A 481 24.32 -2.31 7.69
CA ASN A 481 25.47 -2.75 8.49
C ASN A 481 25.11 -2.91 9.98
N THR A 482 24.22 -2.08 10.51
CA THR A 482 23.69 -2.22 11.87
C THR A 482 22.89 -3.50 12.04
N LEU A 483 22.00 -3.82 11.10
CA LEU A 483 21.23 -5.06 11.08
C LEU A 483 22.14 -6.29 10.98
N LYS A 484 23.14 -6.23 10.09
CA LYS A 484 24.16 -7.28 9.94
C LYS A 484 24.91 -7.53 11.25
N LYS A 485 25.35 -6.45 11.92
CA LYS A 485 26.01 -6.54 13.22
C LYS A 485 25.11 -7.26 14.23
N ILE A 486 23.87 -6.81 14.41
CA ILE A 486 22.90 -7.43 15.33
C ILE A 486 22.78 -8.94 15.07
N ALA A 487 22.57 -9.35 13.82
CA ALA A 487 22.41 -10.76 13.47
C ALA A 487 23.64 -11.62 13.77
N THR A 488 24.84 -11.03 13.74
CA THR A 488 26.09 -11.75 13.99
C THR A 488 26.55 -11.73 15.45
N THR A 489 26.02 -10.81 16.27
CA THR A 489 26.47 -10.64 17.67
C THR A 489 25.42 -11.05 18.70
N GLU A 490 24.14 -10.88 18.41
CA GLU A 490 23.06 -11.12 19.36
C GLU A 490 22.51 -12.54 19.26
N THR A 491 22.09 -13.09 20.40
CA THR A 491 21.51 -14.44 20.46
C THR A 491 20.22 -14.44 21.26
N PHE A 492 19.31 -15.33 20.89
CA PHE A 492 17.98 -15.46 21.47
C PHE A 492 17.68 -16.93 21.72
N THR A 493 16.82 -17.21 22.71
CA THR A 493 16.56 -18.59 23.16
C THR A 493 15.62 -19.35 22.24
N ASN A 494 14.66 -18.67 21.61
CA ASN A 494 13.59 -19.31 20.84
C ASN A 494 13.79 -19.28 19.33
N PHE A 495 14.79 -18.55 18.83
CA PHE A 495 15.07 -18.49 17.40
C PHE A 495 16.55 -18.24 17.10
N ASN A 496 16.96 -18.74 15.93
CA ASN A 496 18.22 -18.35 15.33
C ASN A 496 18.04 -17.07 14.50
N LEU A 497 19.04 -16.20 14.53
CA LEU A 497 19.01 -14.91 13.85
C LEU A 497 19.97 -14.91 12.65
N PHE A 498 19.51 -14.36 11.53
CA PHE A 498 20.26 -14.28 10.28
C PHE A 498 20.15 -12.87 9.69
N TYR A 499 21.10 -12.53 8.82
CA TYR A 499 21.05 -11.31 8.03
C TYR A 499 21.18 -11.64 6.54
N MET A 500 20.51 -10.86 5.70
CA MET A 500 20.65 -10.94 4.26
C MET A 500 20.58 -9.54 3.64
N ASP A 501 21.47 -9.29 2.69
CA ASP A 501 21.52 -8.03 1.95
C ASP A 501 20.34 -7.92 0.96
N PHE A 502 19.86 -6.69 0.74
CA PHE A 502 18.92 -6.38 -0.34
C PHE A 502 19.69 -6.28 -1.66
N ALA A 503 19.98 -7.43 -2.26
CA ALA A 503 20.82 -7.54 -3.45
C ALA A 503 20.07 -7.12 -4.74
N PHE A 504 19.61 -5.87 -4.82
CA PHE A 504 18.82 -5.40 -5.97
C PHE A 504 19.58 -5.47 -7.30
N HIS A 505 20.90 -5.28 -7.27
CA HIS A 505 21.76 -5.41 -8.45
C HIS A 505 21.67 -6.82 -9.06
N GLU A 506 21.62 -7.88 -8.24
CA GLU A 506 21.44 -9.25 -8.71
C GLU A 506 20.07 -9.45 -9.39
N ILE A 507 19.03 -8.81 -8.87
CA ILE A 507 17.67 -8.86 -9.45
C ILE A 507 17.65 -8.16 -10.82
N ILE A 508 18.30 -6.99 -10.93
CA ILE A 508 18.43 -6.29 -12.20
C ILE A 508 19.18 -7.16 -13.21
N GLU A 509 20.31 -7.74 -12.82
CA GLU A 509 21.12 -8.60 -13.70
C GLU A 509 20.33 -9.82 -14.17
N GLU A 510 19.59 -10.48 -13.26
CA GLU A 510 18.73 -11.61 -13.61
C GLU A 510 17.61 -11.20 -14.56
N TRP A 511 16.98 -10.05 -14.35
CA TRP A 511 15.95 -9.53 -15.24
C TRP A 511 16.50 -9.18 -16.63
N GLN A 512 17.68 -8.59 -16.69
CA GLN A 512 18.36 -8.29 -17.95
C GLN A 512 18.74 -9.56 -18.72
N LYS A 513 19.16 -10.63 -18.03
CA LYS A 513 19.40 -11.95 -18.67
C LYS A 513 18.14 -12.51 -19.33
N ARG A 514 16.96 -12.18 -18.80
CA ARG A 514 15.64 -12.55 -19.37
C ARG A 514 15.17 -11.59 -20.47
N GLY A 515 16.00 -10.62 -20.87
CA GLY A 515 15.67 -9.62 -21.90
C GLY A 515 14.89 -8.40 -21.36
N GLY A 516 14.71 -8.31 -20.05
CA GLY A 516 14.01 -7.21 -19.39
C GLY A 516 14.87 -5.95 -19.20
N GLN A 517 14.22 -4.87 -18.80
CA GLN A 517 14.84 -3.57 -18.49
C GLN A 517 14.56 -3.16 -17.03
N PRO A 518 15.48 -2.47 -16.34
CA PRO A 518 15.34 -2.14 -14.92
C PRO A 518 14.05 -1.39 -14.55
N TRP A 519 13.59 -0.48 -15.41
CA TRP A 519 12.35 0.28 -15.16
C TRP A 519 11.09 -0.61 -15.09
N GLN A 520 11.13 -1.82 -15.66
CA GLN A 520 10.02 -2.78 -15.61
C GLN A 520 9.93 -3.52 -14.28
N LEU A 521 10.82 -3.24 -13.33
CA LEU A 521 10.84 -3.81 -11.99
C LEU A 521 10.23 -2.87 -10.93
N ILE A 522 9.80 -1.67 -11.35
CA ILE A 522 9.27 -0.63 -10.47
C ILE A 522 7.77 -0.49 -10.74
N GLU A 523 7.00 -0.19 -9.69
CA GLU A 523 5.58 0.12 -9.78
C GLU A 523 5.37 1.38 -10.64
N PRO A 524 4.57 1.30 -11.72
CA PRO A 524 4.50 2.38 -12.70
C PRO A 524 3.75 3.62 -12.21
N VAL A 525 2.89 3.50 -11.20
CA VAL A 525 2.11 4.66 -10.72
C VAL A 525 2.84 5.44 -9.64
N ASP A 526 3.57 4.79 -8.73
CA ASP A 526 4.33 5.50 -7.70
C ASP A 526 5.79 5.76 -8.08
N GLY A 527 6.34 4.98 -9.01
CA GLY A 527 7.74 5.10 -9.45
C GLY A 527 8.75 4.82 -8.32
N PHE A 528 8.36 4.04 -7.32
CA PHE A 528 9.11 3.84 -6.09
C PHE A 528 9.16 2.37 -5.66
N HIS A 529 8.02 1.72 -5.50
CA HIS A 529 7.98 0.36 -4.94
C HIS A 529 8.45 -0.69 -5.97
N PRO A 530 9.06 -1.80 -5.52
CA PRO A 530 9.28 -2.95 -6.39
C PRO A 530 7.93 -3.57 -6.78
N ASN A 531 7.74 -3.86 -8.06
CA ASN A 531 6.50 -4.46 -8.56
C ASN A 531 6.49 -6.00 -8.46
N GLU A 532 5.39 -6.63 -8.90
CA GLU A 532 5.21 -8.10 -8.80
C GLU A 532 6.37 -8.91 -9.41
N ASN A 533 6.97 -8.44 -10.52
CA ASN A 533 8.13 -9.12 -11.12
C ASN A 533 9.34 -9.05 -10.20
N ASN A 534 9.63 -7.87 -9.68
CA ASN A 534 10.77 -7.68 -8.79
C ASN A 534 10.63 -8.48 -7.50
N VAL A 535 9.46 -8.39 -6.85
CA VAL A 535 9.20 -9.11 -5.61
C VAL A 535 9.08 -10.62 -5.82
N LYS A 536 9.26 -11.19 -7.01
CA LYS A 536 9.30 -12.65 -7.22
C LYS A 536 10.65 -13.14 -7.75
N LEU A 537 11.40 -12.26 -8.40
CA LEU A 537 12.78 -12.51 -8.83
C LEU A 537 13.77 -12.36 -7.68
N HIS A 538 13.39 -11.69 -6.59
CA HIS A 538 14.25 -11.54 -5.45
C HIS A 538 14.64 -12.93 -4.91
N PRO A 539 15.92 -13.24 -4.67
CA PRO A 539 16.33 -14.53 -4.09
C PRO A 539 15.69 -14.86 -2.74
N LEU A 540 15.10 -13.86 -2.06
CA LEU A 540 14.25 -14.11 -0.91
C LEU A 540 12.86 -14.63 -1.26
N PHE A 541 12.25 -14.18 -2.36
CA PHE A 541 10.82 -14.32 -2.64
C PHE A 541 10.46 -15.52 -3.54
#